data_AF-A0A953ISM0-F1
#
_entry.id   AF-A0A953ISM0-F1
#
_cell.length_a   1.000
_cell.length_b   1.000
_cell.length_c   1.000
_cell.angle_alpha   90.00
_cell.angle_beta   90.00
_cell.angle_gamma   90.00
#
_symmetry.space_group_name_H-M   'P 1'
#
loop_
_entity.id
_entity.type
_entity.pdbx_description
1 polymer ?
#
loop_
_entity_poly.entity_id
_entity_poly.type
_entity_poly.pdbx_seq_one_letter_code
_entity_poly.pdbx_strand_id
1 'polypeptide(L)'
;SKGSAGQFQSNLAAAGIDAKAVDTVVISHYHQDHVNGLLLADGSLAFPNAEILVPATEHKYWMDDGEMSRAPAGRMEGMFKNNRRVFSGDVTKRVKPYEAGKEIAPGITAVATPGHTPGHTSHVVSSSGKTLFVQADVTNVPFLFARNPGWHLMFDQDAKMAEETRRKTYDMLAADKMMVQGFHYPFPAVAFIEKSGTGYRENMVPWNPTI
;
A
#
# COMPACT_ATOMS: atom_id res chain seq x y z
N SER A 1 6.10 -19.47 -4.24
CA SER A 1 5.06 -19.88 -3.27
C SER A 1 4.26 -21.03 -3.86
N LYS A 2 3.92 -22.07 -3.08
CA LYS A 2 2.93 -23.12 -3.45
C LYS A 2 1.53 -22.86 -2.82
N GLY A 3 1.27 -21.65 -2.31
CA GLY A 3 0.03 -21.28 -1.61
C GLY A 3 -0.73 -20.11 -2.25
N SER A 4 -1.83 -19.69 -1.60
CA SER A 4 -2.73 -18.61 -2.04
C SER A 4 -2.12 -17.21 -2.05
N ALA A 5 -0.98 -16.99 -1.42
CA ALA A 5 -0.23 -15.72 -1.39
C ALA A 5 1.16 -15.86 -2.03
N GLY A 6 1.89 -14.75 -2.19
CA GLY A 6 3.28 -14.76 -2.68
C GLY A 6 3.42 -15.16 -4.16
N GLN A 7 2.40 -14.86 -4.96
CA GLN A 7 2.36 -15.12 -6.41
C GLN A 7 2.82 -13.91 -7.24
N PHE A 8 3.20 -12.80 -6.61
CA PHE A 8 3.53 -11.55 -7.30
C PHE A 8 4.59 -11.73 -8.39
N GLN A 9 5.71 -12.40 -8.07
CA GLN A 9 6.80 -12.65 -9.04
C GLN A 9 6.34 -13.51 -10.23
N SER A 10 5.54 -14.55 -9.97
CA SER A 10 4.97 -15.39 -11.02
C SER A 10 4.03 -14.59 -11.92
N ASN A 11 3.17 -13.74 -11.33
CA ASN A 11 2.22 -12.91 -12.06
C ASN A 11 2.90 -11.78 -12.85
N LEU A 12 3.98 -11.21 -12.31
CA LEU A 12 4.79 -10.21 -12.99
C LEU A 12 5.43 -10.79 -14.26
N ALA A 13 6.02 -11.98 -14.14
CA ALA A 13 6.58 -12.70 -15.28
C ALA A 13 5.49 -13.11 -16.29
N ALA A 14 4.32 -13.57 -15.82
CA ALA A 14 3.18 -13.89 -16.69
C ALA A 14 2.62 -12.66 -17.43
N ALA A 15 2.76 -11.47 -16.86
CA ALA A 15 2.47 -10.20 -17.51
C ALA A 15 3.57 -9.74 -18.49
N GLY A 16 4.65 -10.52 -18.66
CA GLY A 16 5.76 -10.21 -19.56
C GLY A 16 6.77 -9.20 -19.00
N ILE A 17 6.75 -8.95 -17.68
CA ILE A 17 7.64 -7.98 -17.03
C ILE A 17 8.79 -8.74 -16.34
N ASP A 18 10.02 -8.45 -16.74
CA ASP A 18 11.21 -8.92 -16.03
C ASP A 18 11.41 -8.10 -14.75
N ALA A 19 11.51 -8.76 -13.60
CA ALA A 19 11.76 -8.10 -12.31
C ALA A 19 13.07 -7.30 -12.30
N LYS A 20 14.05 -7.64 -13.14
CA LYS A 20 15.29 -6.87 -13.33
C LYS A 20 15.08 -5.55 -14.08
N ALA A 21 13.99 -5.41 -14.82
CA ALA A 21 13.65 -4.18 -15.53
C ALA A 21 12.96 -3.14 -14.61
N VAL A 22 12.56 -3.54 -13.41
CA VAL A 22 11.99 -2.62 -12.41
C VAL A 22 13.11 -1.75 -11.84
N ASP A 23 12.97 -0.43 -12.01
CA ASP A 23 13.90 0.59 -11.53
C ASP A 23 13.54 1.13 -10.14
N THR A 24 12.26 1.04 -9.76
CA THR A 24 11.71 1.63 -8.55
C THR A 24 10.63 0.74 -7.97
N VAL A 25 10.74 0.43 -6.68
CA VAL A 25 9.67 -0.18 -5.88
C VAL A 25 9.18 0.83 -4.87
N VAL A 26 7.89 1.16 -4.91
CA VAL A 26 7.27 2.12 -3.99
C VAL A 26 6.45 1.37 -2.94
N ILE A 27 6.78 1.59 -1.67
CA ILE A 27 6.11 0.96 -0.53
C ILE A 27 5.06 1.91 0.05
N SER A 28 3.84 1.41 0.27
CA SER A 28 2.76 2.18 0.93
C SER A 28 2.90 2.19 2.45
N HIS A 29 3.17 1.02 3.02
CA HIS A 29 3.37 0.79 4.45
C HIS A 29 4.05 -0.57 4.70
N TYR A 30 4.41 -0.86 5.95
CA TYR A 30 5.30 -1.97 6.31
C TYR A 30 4.58 -3.21 6.86
N HIS A 31 3.34 -3.47 6.39
CA HIS A 31 2.75 -4.79 6.63
C HIS A 31 3.37 -5.85 5.73
N GLN A 32 3.36 -7.09 6.23
CA GLN A 32 4.13 -8.21 5.70
C GLN A 32 3.75 -8.57 4.27
N ASP A 33 2.48 -8.47 3.93
CA ASP A 33 1.92 -8.69 2.60
C ASP A 33 2.36 -7.64 1.57
N HIS A 34 2.86 -6.49 2.01
CA HIS A 34 3.38 -5.41 1.17
C HIS A 34 4.91 -5.47 1.01
N VAL A 35 5.65 -5.78 2.08
CA VAL A 35 7.13 -5.68 2.08
C VAL A 35 7.85 -7.01 1.90
N ASN A 36 7.24 -8.16 2.22
CA ASN A 36 7.95 -9.43 2.13
C ASN A 36 8.33 -9.81 0.69
N GLY A 37 7.60 -9.28 -0.30
CA GLY A 37 7.89 -9.47 -1.72
C GLY A 37 9.17 -8.80 -2.22
N LEU A 38 9.85 -7.99 -1.39
CA LEU A 38 11.17 -7.41 -1.68
C LEU A 38 12.29 -8.45 -1.72
N LEU A 39 12.08 -9.60 -1.05
CA LEU A 39 13.03 -10.70 -0.99
C LEU A 39 12.44 -11.97 -1.61
N LEU A 40 13.27 -12.72 -2.31
CA LEU A 40 12.96 -14.09 -2.73
C LEU A 40 13.09 -15.06 -1.55
N ALA A 41 12.64 -16.31 -1.76
CA ALA A 41 12.63 -17.33 -0.70
C ALA A 41 14.04 -17.67 -0.17
N ASP A 42 15.08 -17.48 -0.99
CA ASP A 42 16.48 -17.66 -0.61
C ASP A 42 17.09 -16.40 0.06
N GLY A 43 16.31 -15.34 0.24
CA GLY A 43 16.74 -14.08 0.83
C GLY A 43 17.45 -13.13 -0.14
N SER A 44 17.57 -13.48 -1.43
CA SER A 44 18.08 -12.57 -2.45
C SER A 44 17.04 -11.49 -2.82
N LEU A 45 17.48 -10.40 -3.44
CA LEU A 45 16.59 -9.32 -3.86
C LEU A 45 15.63 -9.78 -4.96
N ALA A 46 14.34 -9.50 -4.78
CA ALA A 46 13.34 -9.75 -5.81
C ALA A 46 13.42 -8.74 -6.97
N PHE A 47 13.90 -7.52 -6.69
CA PHE A 47 14.11 -6.44 -7.67
C PHE A 47 15.55 -5.94 -7.59
N PRO A 48 16.52 -6.63 -8.21
CA PRO A 48 17.95 -6.39 -7.96
C PRO A 48 18.49 -5.05 -8.48
N ASN A 49 17.74 -4.36 -9.34
CA ASN A 49 18.14 -3.07 -9.92
C ASN A 49 17.36 -1.88 -9.33
N ALA A 50 16.36 -2.12 -8.49
CA ALA A 50 15.45 -1.08 -8.05
C ALA A 50 16.01 -0.25 -6.88
N GLU A 51 15.70 1.05 -6.87
CA GLU A 51 15.57 1.83 -5.63
C GLU A 51 14.28 1.42 -4.90
N ILE A 52 14.29 1.48 -3.56
CA ILE A 52 13.14 1.14 -2.72
C ILE A 52 12.67 2.40 -2.02
N LEU A 53 11.62 3.01 -2.55
CA LEU A 53 11.01 4.22 -2.02
C LEU A 53 10.08 3.87 -0.85
N VAL A 54 10.29 4.48 0.31
CA VAL A 54 9.52 4.21 1.54
C VAL A 54 9.01 5.51 2.17
N PRO A 55 7.82 5.55 2.78
CA PRO A 55 7.38 6.75 3.48
C PRO A 55 8.30 7.01 4.66
N ALA A 56 8.80 8.24 4.82
CA ALA A 56 9.76 8.58 5.86
C ALA A 56 9.23 8.33 7.28
N THR A 57 7.97 8.72 7.54
CA THR A 57 7.28 8.46 8.81
C THR A 57 7.17 6.96 9.09
N GLU A 58 6.85 6.17 8.06
CA GLU A 58 6.68 4.72 8.19
C GLU A 58 8.02 4.06 8.49
N HIS A 59 9.05 4.36 7.68
CA HIS A 59 10.38 3.81 7.87
C HIS A 59 10.93 4.15 9.25
N LYS A 60 10.78 5.40 9.69
CA LYS A 60 11.20 5.84 11.03
C LYS A 60 10.51 5.04 12.13
N TYR A 61 9.19 4.85 12.06
CA TYR A 61 8.45 4.10 13.07
C TYR A 61 8.95 2.65 13.19
N TRP A 62 9.01 1.92 12.07
CA TRP A 62 9.37 0.51 12.08
C TRP A 62 10.86 0.24 12.33
N MET A 63 11.70 1.24 12.05
CA MET A 63 13.14 1.17 12.29
C MET A 63 13.59 1.77 13.63
N ASP A 64 12.65 2.20 14.49
CA ASP A 64 12.96 2.72 15.83
C ASP A 64 12.98 1.59 16.88
N ASP A 65 14.06 1.51 17.66
CA ASP A 65 14.23 0.49 18.71
C ASP A 65 13.35 0.76 19.94
N GLY A 66 13.02 2.03 20.18
CA GLY A 66 12.10 2.42 21.23
C GLY A 66 10.67 2.00 20.92
N GLU A 67 10.20 2.21 19.69
CA GLU A 67 8.90 1.75 19.21
C GLU A 67 8.82 0.22 19.27
N MET A 68 9.86 -0.47 18.81
CA MET A 68 9.93 -1.94 18.91
C MET A 68 9.87 -2.42 20.37
N SER A 69 10.55 -1.74 21.29
CA SER A 69 10.56 -2.11 22.71
C SER A 69 9.23 -1.85 23.41
N ARG A 70 8.44 -0.88 22.93
CA ARG A 70 7.08 -0.57 23.43
C ARG A 70 6.00 -1.43 22.77
N ALA A 71 6.31 -2.09 21.66
CA ALA A 71 5.35 -2.86 20.89
C ALA A 71 4.72 -3.98 21.74
N PRO A 72 3.39 -4.17 21.68
CA PRO A 72 2.76 -5.32 22.32
C PRO A 72 3.36 -6.64 21.83
N ALA A 73 3.55 -7.57 22.77
CA ALA A 73 4.01 -8.92 22.45
C ALA A 73 3.08 -9.62 21.43
N GLY A 74 3.65 -10.55 20.67
CA GLY A 74 2.90 -11.31 19.66
C GLY A 74 2.91 -10.61 18.30
N ARG A 75 1.75 -10.21 17.78
CA ARG A 75 1.62 -9.75 16.38
C ARG A 75 2.49 -8.52 16.08
N MET A 76 2.39 -7.47 16.91
CA MET A 76 3.13 -6.22 16.66
C MET A 76 4.64 -6.45 16.75
N GLU A 77 5.12 -7.09 17.82
CA GLU A 77 6.52 -7.49 17.97
C GLU A 77 7.02 -8.32 16.75
N GLY A 78 6.21 -9.27 16.29
CA GLY A 78 6.51 -10.09 15.11
C GLY A 78 6.61 -9.28 13.82
N MET A 79 5.77 -8.24 13.65
CA MET A 79 5.87 -7.33 12.51
C MET A 79 7.15 -6.50 12.56
N PHE A 80 7.53 -5.95 13.72
CA PHE A 80 8.83 -5.28 13.87
C PHE A 80 9.99 -6.20 13.49
N LYS A 81 10.05 -7.42 14.05
CA LYS A 81 11.10 -8.41 13.72
C LYS A 81 11.14 -8.74 12.23
N ASN A 82 9.98 -8.94 11.60
CA ASN A 82 9.92 -9.18 10.16
C ASN A 82 10.46 -7.98 9.37
N ASN A 83 10.08 -6.77 9.74
CA ASN A 83 10.53 -5.57 9.05
C ASN A 83 12.03 -5.35 9.21
N ARG A 84 12.62 -5.64 10.39
CA ARG A 84 14.08 -5.65 10.56
C ARG A 84 14.77 -6.67 9.68
N ARG A 85 14.18 -7.85 9.51
CA ARG A 85 14.71 -8.88 8.59
C ARG A 85 14.65 -8.41 7.14
N VAL A 86 13.50 -7.91 6.68
CA VAL A 86 13.30 -7.46 5.30
C VAL A 86 14.20 -6.27 4.98
N PHE A 87 14.22 -5.24 5.83
CA PHE A 87 15.00 -4.02 5.66
C PHE A 87 16.41 -4.15 6.26
N SER A 88 17.09 -5.24 5.94
CA SER A 88 18.50 -5.47 6.27
C SER A 88 19.34 -5.74 5.02
N GLY A 89 20.66 -5.84 5.17
CA GLY A 89 21.57 -6.24 4.11
C GLY A 89 21.50 -5.34 2.86
N ASP A 90 21.19 -5.93 1.70
CA ASP A 90 21.14 -5.18 0.45
C ASP A 90 19.84 -4.38 0.25
N VAL A 91 18.75 -4.73 0.95
CA VAL A 91 17.50 -3.95 0.90
C VAL A 91 17.75 -2.57 1.50
N THR A 92 18.35 -2.50 2.70
CA THR A 92 18.57 -1.22 3.39
C THR A 92 19.46 -0.26 2.60
N LYS A 93 20.44 -0.77 1.85
CA LYS A 93 21.32 0.04 0.97
C LYS A 93 20.56 0.72 -0.17
N ARG A 94 19.35 0.24 -0.50
CA ARG A 94 18.51 0.73 -1.60
C ARG A 94 17.31 1.54 -1.11
N VAL A 95 17.12 1.62 0.21
CA VAL A 95 16.02 2.38 0.80
C VAL A 95 16.26 3.87 0.61
N LYS A 96 15.24 4.54 0.10
CA LYS A 96 15.20 5.99 -0.05
C LYS A 96 13.88 6.51 0.53
N PRO A 97 13.93 7.14 1.72
CA PRO A 97 12.75 7.73 2.32
C PRO A 97 12.18 8.86 1.46
N TYR A 98 10.86 8.99 1.42
CA TYR A 98 10.16 10.08 0.77
C TYR A 98 9.12 10.71 1.70
N GLU A 99 8.75 11.95 1.39
CA GLU A 99 7.72 12.70 2.09
C GLU A 99 6.41 12.72 1.30
N ALA A 100 5.28 12.66 2.00
CA ALA A 100 3.98 12.86 1.38
C ALA A 100 3.82 14.29 0.83
N GLY A 101 2.94 14.46 -0.16
CA GLY A 101 2.69 15.73 -0.84
C GLY A 101 3.72 16.08 -1.92
N LYS A 102 4.68 15.19 -2.21
CA LYS A 102 5.68 15.35 -3.26
C LYS A 102 5.48 14.34 -4.38
N GLU A 103 5.91 14.72 -5.57
CA GLU A 103 6.18 13.76 -6.65
C GLU A 103 7.44 12.97 -6.28
N ILE A 104 7.32 11.64 -6.21
CA ILE A 104 8.38 10.74 -5.73
C ILE A 104 9.05 9.97 -6.88
N ALA A 105 8.37 9.88 -8.02
CA ALA A 105 8.82 9.36 -9.29
C ALA A 105 7.97 10.00 -10.40
N PRO A 106 8.40 10.00 -11.68
CA PRO A 106 7.65 10.63 -12.76
C PRO A 106 6.18 10.18 -12.81
N GLY A 107 5.25 11.12 -12.63
CA GLY A 107 3.81 10.87 -12.62
C GLY A 107 3.27 10.22 -11.34
N ILE A 108 4.08 10.04 -10.29
CA ILE A 108 3.67 9.41 -9.03
C ILE A 108 3.81 10.40 -7.87
N THR A 109 2.68 10.79 -7.30
CA THR A 109 2.62 11.71 -6.14
C THR A 109 2.19 10.95 -4.88
N ALA A 110 2.93 11.13 -3.78
CA ALA A 110 2.61 10.53 -2.50
C ALA A 110 1.51 11.32 -1.76
N VAL A 111 0.53 10.62 -1.17
CA VAL A 111 -0.59 11.20 -0.42
C VAL A 111 -0.67 10.56 0.96
N ALA A 112 -0.45 11.35 2.02
CA ALA A 112 -0.53 10.86 3.39
C ALA A 112 -1.94 10.34 3.69
N THR A 113 -2.03 9.07 4.10
CA THR A 113 -3.27 8.40 4.48
C THR A 113 -3.04 7.60 5.77
N PRO A 114 -2.65 8.26 6.88
CA PRO A 114 -2.27 7.59 8.12
C PRO A 114 -3.47 6.96 8.83
N GLY A 115 -3.17 6.08 9.77
CA GLY A 115 -4.14 5.46 10.66
C GLY A 115 -4.04 3.94 10.63
N HIS A 116 -4.02 3.34 9.43
CA HIS A 116 -3.74 1.91 9.29
C HIS A 116 -2.37 1.57 9.87
N THR A 117 -1.36 2.34 9.47
CA THR A 117 -0.07 2.48 10.14
C THR A 117 0.29 3.97 10.27
N PRO A 118 1.29 4.34 11.10
CA PRO A 118 1.61 5.74 11.36
C PRO A 118 2.06 6.53 10.12
N GLY A 119 2.73 5.89 9.18
CA GLY A 119 3.18 6.49 7.92
C GLY A 119 2.51 5.92 6.68
N HIS A 120 1.34 5.26 6.82
CA HIS A 120 0.60 4.71 5.68
C HIS A 120 0.39 5.80 4.62
N THR A 121 0.79 5.48 3.40
CA THR A 121 0.79 6.42 2.28
C THR A 121 0.17 5.79 1.04
N SER A 122 -0.79 6.50 0.46
CA SER A 122 -1.36 6.20 -0.85
C SER A 122 -0.63 6.97 -1.94
N HIS A 123 -0.89 6.65 -3.21
CA HIS A 123 -0.21 7.29 -4.34
C HIS A 123 -1.19 7.67 -5.43
N VAL A 124 -0.98 8.82 -6.06
CA VAL A 124 -1.67 9.20 -7.30
C VAL A 124 -0.74 8.95 -8.46
N VAL A 125 -1.15 8.08 -9.38
CA VAL A 125 -0.48 7.87 -10.66
C VAL A 125 -1.19 8.71 -11.72
N SER A 126 -0.44 9.55 -12.43
CA SER A 126 -0.96 10.50 -13.41
C SER A 126 -0.27 10.32 -14.76
N SER A 127 -1.06 10.24 -15.83
CA SER A 127 -0.53 10.19 -17.20
C SER A 127 -1.56 10.73 -18.19
N SER A 128 -1.12 11.59 -19.12
CA SER A 128 -1.96 12.10 -20.22
C SER A 128 -3.32 12.66 -19.76
N GLY A 129 -3.33 13.39 -18.65
CA GLY A 129 -4.55 13.98 -18.08
C GLY A 129 -5.48 13.01 -17.35
N LYS A 130 -5.11 11.73 -17.22
CA LYS A 130 -5.82 10.72 -16.42
C LYS A 130 -5.10 10.47 -15.10
N THR A 131 -5.86 10.12 -14.07
CA THR A 131 -5.33 9.81 -12.74
C THR A 131 -5.91 8.50 -12.19
N LEU A 132 -5.09 7.80 -11.42
CA LEU A 132 -5.45 6.61 -10.64
C LEU A 132 -4.94 6.80 -9.21
N PHE A 133 -5.83 6.65 -8.22
CA PHE A 133 -5.46 6.63 -6.82
C PHE A 133 -5.17 5.20 -6.37
N VAL A 134 -3.90 4.89 -6.09
CA VAL A 134 -3.47 3.63 -5.47
C VAL A 134 -3.60 3.79 -3.97
N GLN A 135 -4.72 3.31 -3.40
CA GLN A 135 -5.04 3.59 -2.00
C GLN A 135 -4.27 2.73 -0.99
N ALA A 136 -3.71 1.59 -1.43
CA ALA A 136 -3.22 0.54 -0.54
C ALA A 136 -4.30 0.09 0.47
N ASP A 137 -4.08 0.31 1.77
CA ASP A 137 -4.88 -0.24 2.87
C ASP A 137 -5.71 0.84 3.59
N VAL A 138 -6.07 1.93 2.91
CA VAL A 138 -7.12 2.88 3.38
C VAL A 138 -8.41 2.12 3.72
N THR A 139 -8.68 1.02 3.01
CA THR A 139 -9.71 0.03 3.35
C THR A 139 -9.29 -1.35 2.88
N ASN A 140 -9.35 -2.33 3.79
CA ASN A 140 -8.99 -3.72 3.48
C ASN A 140 -10.19 -4.56 3.02
N VAL A 141 -11.41 -4.24 3.46
CA VAL A 141 -12.63 -4.98 3.06
C VAL A 141 -13.69 -3.99 2.62
N PRO A 142 -13.64 -3.54 1.34
CA PRO A 142 -14.49 -2.47 0.80
C PRO A 142 -15.98 -2.61 1.17
N PHE A 143 -16.56 -3.78 0.89
CA PHE A 143 -17.98 -4.04 1.10
C PHE A 143 -18.43 -3.99 2.57
N LEU A 144 -17.51 -4.01 3.53
CA LEU A 144 -17.80 -3.77 4.94
C LEU A 144 -17.47 -2.33 5.33
N PHE A 145 -16.21 -1.92 5.20
CA PHE A 145 -15.68 -0.70 5.80
C PHE A 145 -15.92 0.55 4.95
N ALA A 146 -16.10 0.44 3.63
CA ALA A 146 -16.53 1.59 2.84
C ALA A 146 -18.01 1.89 3.06
N ARG A 147 -18.84 0.84 3.15
CA ARG A 147 -20.27 0.97 3.46
C ARG A 147 -20.51 1.44 4.88
N ASN A 148 -19.63 1.05 5.81
CA ASN A 148 -19.67 1.42 7.22
C ASN A 148 -18.34 2.07 7.63
N PRO A 149 -18.09 3.33 7.21
CA PRO A 149 -16.79 3.99 7.42
C PRO A 149 -16.41 4.16 8.88
N GLY A 150 -17.37 4.10 9.81
CA GLY A 150 -17.13 4.10 11.26
C GLY A 150 -16.77 2.75 11.88
N TRP A 151 -16.67 1.69 11.09
CA TRP A 151 -16.14 0.42 11.57
C TRP A 151 -14.62 0.43 11.49
N HIS A 152 -13.99 -0.14 12.50
CA HIS A 152 -12.54 -0.15 12.64
C HIS A 152 -12.03 -1.56 12.46
N LEU A 153 -11.01 -1.71 11.61
CA LEU A 153 -10.37 -2.99 11.42
C LEU A 153 -9.41 -3.23 12.58
N MET A 154 -9.34 -4.47 13.08
CA MET A 154 -8.41 -4.83 14.17
C MET A 154 -6.92 -4.65 13.81
N PHE A 155 -6.61 -4.33 12.55
CA PHE A 155 -5.27 -4.11 12.02
C PHE A 155 -4.93 -2.61 11.91
N ASP A 156 -5.88 -1.71 12.12
CA ASP A 156 -5.63 -0.28 12.20
C ASP A 156 -4.89 0.03 13.52
N GLN A 157 -3.72 0.65 13.43
CA GLN A 157 -2.95 1.04 14.62
C GLN A 157 -3.57 2.24 15.34
N ASP A 158 -4.15 3.17 14.58
CA ASP A 158 -5.02 4.22 15.08
C ASP A 158 -6.36 4.15 14.34
N ALA A 159 -7.31 3.49 14.99
CA ALA A 159 -8.65 3.24 14.47
C ALA A 159 -9.42 4.52 14.10
N LYS A 160 -9.29 5.58 14.93
CA LYS A 160 -9.99 6.84 14.69
C LYS A 160 -9.36 7.59 13.53
N MET A 161 -8.04 7.68 13.48
CA MET A 161 -7.32 8.28 12.37
C MET A 161 -7.58 7.53 11.06
N ALA A 162 -7.65 6.19 11.10
CA ALA A 162 -7.95 5.37 9.92
C ALA A 162 -9.36 5.67 9.38
N GLU A 163 -10.37 5.81 10.25
CA GLU A 163 -11.70 6.24 9.86
C GLU A 163 -11.70 7.64 9.23
N GLU A 164 -11.07 8.63 9.88
CA GLU A 164 -11.01 10.01 9.38
C GLU A 164 -10.33 10.06 8.00
N THR A 165 -9.20 9.36 7.85
CA THR A 165 -8.49 9.20 6.58
C THR A 165 -9.38 8.55 5.52
N ARG A 166 -10.08 7.47 5.84
CA ARG A 166 -10.96 6.76 4.92
C ARG A 166 -12.07 7.66 4.40
N ARG A 167 -12.76 8.37 5.29
CA ARG A 167 -13.82 9.33 4.94
C ARG A 167 -13.29 10.44 4.03
N LYS A 168 -12.19 11.09 4.43
CA LYS A 168 -11.56 12.16 3.65
C LYS A 168 -11.17 11.67 2.25
N THR A 169 -10.55 10.49 2.17
CA THR A 169 -10.10 9.91 0.90
C THR A 169 -11.29 9.60 0.00
N TYR A 170 -12.34 8.98 0.53
CA TYR A 170 -13.49 8.56 -0.28
C TYR A 170 -14.41 9.72 -0.67
N ASP A 171 -14.49 10.76 0.15
CA ASP A 171 -15.14 12.01 -0.23
C ASP A 171 -14.44 12.66 -1.43
N MET A 172 -13.11 12.71 -1.42
CA MET A 172 -12.32 13.22 -2.55
C MET A 172 -12.49 12.35 -3.80
N LEU A 173 -12.34 11.03 -3.69
CA LEU A 173 -12.48 10.12 -4.83
C LEU A 173 -13.87 10.20 -5.48
N ALA A 174 -14.93 10.31 -4.66
CA ALA A 174 -16.29 10.48 -5.15
C ALA A 174 -16.54 11.85 -5.79
N ALA A 175 -16.00 12.93 -5.21
CA ALA A 175 -16.15 14.28 -5.75
C ALA A 175 -15.44 14.44 -7.10
N ASP A 176 -14.20 13.95 -7.19
CA ASP A 176 -13.35 14.09 -8.36
C ASP A 176 -13.64 13.04 -9.45
N LYS A 177 -14.49 12.05 -9.13
CA LYS A 177 -14.72 10.85 -9.95
C LYS A 177 -13.40 10.18 -10.34
N MET A 178 -12.46 10.16 -9.41
CA MET A 178 -11.13 9.59 -9.61
C MET A 178 -11.19 8.07 -9.47
N MET A 179 -10.54 7.37 -10.40
CA MET A 179 -10.42 5.92 -10.32
C MET A 179 -9.52 5.53 -9.14
N VAL A 180 -9.84 4.44 -8.46
CA VAL A 180 -9.07 3.91 -7.34
C VAL A 180 -8.66 2.46 -7.59
N GLN A 181 -7.42 2.12 -7.22
CA GLN A 181 -6.95 0.75 -7.09
C GLN A 181 -6.73 0.45 -5.61
N GLY A 182 -7.35 -0.62 -5.09
CA GLY A 182 -7.26 -1.03 -3.68
C GLY A 182 -6.56 -2.37 -3.50
N PHE A 183 -5.55 -2.46 -2.63
CA PHE A 183 -4.73 -3.67 -2.53
C PHE A 183 -5.56 -4.92 -2.17
N HIS A 184 -6.52 -4.78 -1.26
CA HIS A 184 -7.40 -5.88 -0.81
C HIS A 184 -8.78 -5.88 -1.49
N TYR A 185 -8.93 -5.18 -2.61
CA TYR A 185 -10.18 -5.25 -3.38
C TYR A 185 -10.26 -6.55 -4.19
N PRO A 186 -11.46 -7.01 -4.56
CA PRO A 186 -11.58 -8.11 -5.52
C PRO A 186 -10.83 -7.79 -6.82
N PHE A 187 -9.93 -8.68 -7.24
CA PHE A 187 -9.12 -8.52 -8.46
C PHE A 187 -10.02 -8.28 -9.70
N PRO A 188 -9.70 -7.34 -10.62
CA PRO A 188 -8.44 -6.58 -10.76
C PRO A 188 -8.31 -5.35 -9.85
N ALA A 189 -9.21 -5.22 -8.87
CA ALA A 189 -9.09 -4.28 -7.76
C ALA A 189 -9.20 -2.79 -8.15
N VAL A 190 -9.82 -2.49 -9.30
CA VAL A 190 -10.03 -1.13 -9.77
C VAL A 190 -11.52 -0.76 -9.72
N ALA A 191 -11.83 0.42 -9.18
CA ALA A 191 -13.19 0.90 -9.02
C ALA A 191 -13.30 2.44 -9.14
N PHE A 192 -14.53 2.93 -9.20
CA PHE A 192 -14.89 4.29 -8.81
C PHE A 192 -15.59 4.25 -7.46
N ILE A 193 -15.48 5.33 -6.68
CA ILE A 193 -16.17 5.46 -5.39
C ILE A 193 -17.38 6.39 -5.54
N GLU A 194 -18.51 6.00 -4.96
CA GLU A 194 -19.71 6.83 -4.87
C GLU A 194 -20.19 6.95 -3.42
N LYS A 195 -20.83 8.08 -3.08
CA LYS A 195 -21.56 8.21 -1.82
C LYS A 195 -22.81 7.34 -1.85
N SER A 196 -23.06 6.61 -0.76
CA SER A 196 -24.22 5.73 -0.60
C SER A 196 -24.71 5.76 0.85
N GLY A 197 -25.80 6.50 1.09
CA GLY A 197 -26.31 6.72 2.45
C GLY A 197 -25.29 7.46 3.32
N THR A 198 -24.93 6.86 4.46
CA THR A 198 -23.92 7.40 5.40
C THR A 198 -22.50 6.91 5.12
N GLY A 199 -22.31 6.10 4.08
CA GLY A 199 -21.02 5.55 3.67
C GLY A 199 -20.80 5.65 2.16
N TYR A 200 -20.08 4.67 1.63
CA TYR A 200 -19.59 4.65 0.26
C TYR A 200 -19.85 3.30 -0.40
N ARG A 201 -19.82 3.29 -1.74
CA ARG A 201 -19.90 2.10 -2.57
C ARG A 201 -18.80 2.12 -3.61
N GLU A 202 -18.10 0.99 -3.76
CA GLU A 202 -17.23 0.76 -4.91
C GLU A 202 -18.04 0.31 -6.12
N ASN A 203 -17.85 0.98 -7.24
CA ASN A 203 -18.33 0.54 -8.54
C ASN A 203 -17.12 -0.01 -9.30
N MET A 204 -16.96 -1.34 -9.26
CA MET A 204 -15.85 -2.02 -9.92
C MET A 204 -15.85 -1.69 -11.41
N VAL A 205 -14.66 -1.40 -11.95
CA VAL A 205 -14.50 -1.14 -13.37
C VAL A 205 -14.80 -2.43 -14.14
N PRO A 206 -15.70 -2.41 -15.13
CA PRO A 206 -15.99 -3.59 -15.94
C PRO A 206 -14.75 -4.00 -16.72
N TRP A 207 -14.62 -5.30 -16.98
CA TRP A 207 -13.56 -5.79 -17.86
C TRP A 207 -13.65 -5.10 -19.23
N ASN A 208 -12.50 -4.65 -19.73
CA ASN A 208 -12.37 -4.02 -21.03
C ASN A 208 -11.12 -4.57 -21.75
N PRO A 209 -11.26 -5.15 -22.95
CA PRO A 209 -10.10 -5.67 -23.70
C PRO A 209 -9.26 -4.58 -24.37
N THR A 210 -9.74 -3.34 -24.46
CA THR A 210 -9.02 -2.25 -25.11
C THR A 210 -8.18 -1.47 -24.11
N ILE A 211 -6.89 -1.32 -24.39
CA ILE A 211 -5.96 -0.42 -23.69
C ILE A 211 -5.95 0.93 -24.37
#